data_AF-A0A1S6IRG7-F1
#
_entry.id   AF-A0A1S6IRG7-F1
#
_cell.length_a   1.000
_cell.length_b   1.000
_cell.length_c   1.000
_cell.angle_alpha   90.00
_cell.angle_beta   90.00
_cell.angle_gamma   90.00
#
_symmetry.space_group_name_H-M   'P 1'
#
loop_
_entity.id
_entity.type
_entity.pdbx_description
1 polymer ?
#
loop_
_entity_poly.entity_id
_entity_poly.type
_entity_poly.pdbx_seq_one_letter_code
_entity_poly.pdbx_strand_id
1 'polypeptide(L)'
;MNLIKQLIKICRSSAIPNDPSNGGRALRLLETADLITLDPQAGLAPTVDDITANPLNLIIEELDSSQTARALEDVDASVINSGMAVDAGFFPSEDAIFLEPVTEESVPYYNVIAAHPDNVDKDTFKTIVAYYQTDATAAVIKEASKGSQFPIWE
;
A
#
# COMPACT_ATOMS: atom_id res chain seq x y z
N MET A 1 -6.54 -20.99 -13.21
CA MET A 1 -6.76 -20.54 -11.81
C MET A 1 -5.50 -19.78 -11.39
N ASN A 2 -5.61 -18.47 -11.13
CA ASN A 2 -4.50 -17.57 -10.81
C ASN A 2 -3.64 -18.13 -9.64
N LEU A 3 -2.31 -18.03 -9.71
CA LEU A 3 -1.36 -18.57 -8.74
C LEU A 3 -1.67 -18.08 -7.31
N ILE A 4 -2.05 -16.82 -7.17
CA ILE A 4 -2.45 -16.19 -5.90
C ILE A 4 -3.64 -16.94 -5.27
N LYS A 5 -4.65 -17.29 -6.06
CA LYS A 5 -5.82 -18.05 -5.59
C LYS A 5 -5.47 -19.47 -5.14
N GLN A 6 -4.31 -20.01 -5.54
CA GLN A 6 -3.84 -21.32 -5.08
C GLN A 6 -3.09 -21.23 -3.76
N LEU A 7 -2.39 -20.11 -3.50
CA LEU A 7 -1.62 -19.88 -2.29
C LEU A 7 -2.53 -19.63 -1.06
N ILE A 8 -3.66 -18.94 -1.24
CA ILE A 8 -4.57 -18.54 -0.14
C ILE A 8 -5.57 -19.65 0.26
N LYS A 9 -5.20 -20.93 0.10
CA LYS A 9 -6.16 -22.05 0.21
C LYS A 9 -6.21 -22.76 1.56
N ILE A 10 -5.28 -22.50 2.47
CA ILE A 10 -5.12 -23.34 3.66
C ILE A 10 -5.87 -22.76 4.86
N CYS A 11 -5.65 -21.49 5.20
CA CYS A 11 -6.29 -20.82 6.34
C CYS A 11 -7.24 -19.69 5.94
N ARG A 12 -7.13 -19.17 4.70
CA ARG A 12 -7.93 -18.06 4.13
C ARG A 12 -7.86 -16.75 4.92
N SER A 13 -6.93 -16.61 5.85
CA SER A 13 -6.71 -15.39 6.62
C SER A 13 -5.86 -14.40 5.82
N SER A 14 -6.24 -13.13 5.87
CA SER A 14 -5.52 -12.05 5.19
C SER A 14 -5.43 -10.83 6.09
N ALA A 15 -4.20 -10.38 6.38
CA ALA A 15 -3.98 -9.20 7.19
C ALA A 15 -3.89 -7.93 6.31
N ILE A 16 -4.59 -6.87 6.70
CA ILE A 16 -4.53 -5.56 6.05
C ILE A 16 -4.29 -4.45 7.10
N PRO A 17 -3.83 -3.26 6.68
CA PRO A 17 -3.82 -2.07 7.52
C PRO A 17 -5.23 -1.71 8.04
N ASN A 18 -5.31 -1.20 9.28
CA ASN A 18 -6.56 -0.84 9.94
C ASN A 18 -6.90 0.66 9.88
N ASP A 19 -6.00 1.51 9.40
CA ASP A 19 -6.34 2.91 9.17
C ASP A 19 -7.20 3.04 7.89
N PRO A 20 -8.18 3.97 7.85
CA PRO A 20 -9.15 4.02 6.76
C PRO A 20 -8.54 4.13 5.36
N SER A 21 -7.43 4.85 5.21
CA SER A 21 -6.83 5.07 3.90
C SER A 21 -6.09 3.83 3.40
N ASN A 22 -5.24 3.23 4.24
CA ASN A 22 -4.46 2.06 3.83
C ASN A 22 -5.30 0.79 3.83
N GLY A 23 -6.26 0.64 4.74
CA GLY A 23 -7.22 -0.46 4.74
C GLY A 23 -8.07 -0.46 3.47
N GLY A 24 -8.62 0.69 3.10
CA GLY A 24 -9.37 0.85 1.85
C GLY A 24 -8.52 0.56 0.61
N ARG A 25 -7.29 1.06 0.55
CA ARG A 25 -6.34 0.73 -0.53
C ARG A 25 -6.02 -0.76 -0.58
N ALA A 26 -5.84 -1.40 0.57
CA ALA A 26 -5.58 -2.83 0.64
C ALA A 26 -6.75 -3.65 0.09
N LEU A 27 -7.99 -3.27 0.43
CA LEU A 27 -9.18 -3.89 -0.14
C LEU A 27 -9.26 -3.71 -1.67
N ARG A 28 -8.92 -2.52 -2.19
CA ARG A 28 -8.85 -2.27 -3.64
C ARG A 28 -7.76 -3.12 -4.31
N LEU A 29 -6.64 -3.37 -3.64
CA LEU A 29 -5.60 -4.26 -4.15
C LEU A 29 -6.11 -5.71 -4.23
N LEU A 30 -6.85 -6.19 -3.23
CA LEU A 30 -7.47 -7.51 -3.24
C LEU A 30 -8.52 -7.64 -4.36
N GLU A 31 -9.31 -6.58 -4.60
CA GLU A 31 -10.24 -6.50 -5.75
C GLU A 31 -9.49 -6.55 -7.09
N THR A 32 -8.42 -5.77 -7.24
CA THR A 32 -7.56 -5.78 -8.44
C THR A 32 -6.91 -7.14 -8.69
N ALA A 33 -6.66 -7.91 -7.63
CA ALA A 33 -6.16 -9.29 -7.69
C ALA A 33 -7.27 -10.35 -7.96
N ASP A 34 -8.51 -9.91 -8.23
CA ASP A 34 -9.72 -10.72 -8.43
C ASP A 34 -10.06 -11.62 -7.22
N LEU A 35 -9.70 -11.23 -6.00
CA LEU A 35 -9.93 -12.03 -4.79
C LEU A 35 -11.28 -11.74 -4.13
N ILE A 36 -11.70 -10.48 -4.19
CA ILE A 36 -12.98 -9.98 -3.68
C ILE A 36 -13.60 -9.03 -4.72
N THR A 37 -14.84 -8.62 -4.48
CA THR A 37 -15.49 -7.52 -5.19
C THR A 37 -16.01 -6.53 -4.16
N LEU A 38 -15.78 -5.24 -4.40
CA LEU A 38 -16.23 -4.16 -3.52
C LEU A 38 -17.45 -3.45 -4.12
N ASP A 39 -18.22 -2.76 -3.29
CA ASP A 39 -19.25 -1.86 -3.76
C ASP A 39 -18.61 -0.73 -4.59
N PRO A 40 -18.99 -0.54 -5.86
CA PRO A 40 -18.47 0.54 -6.69
C PRO A 40 -18.79 1.94 -6.12
N GLN A 41 -19.76 2.07 -5.21
CA GLN A 41 -20.13 3.32 -4.55
C GLN A 41 -19.34 3.59 -3.25
N ALA A 42 -18.48 2.68 -2.79
CA ALA A 42 -17.73 2.83 -1.54
C ALA A 42 -16.62 3.91 -1.57
N GLY A 43 -16.35 4.51 -2.74
CA GLY A 43 -15.36 5.58 -2.88
C GLY A 43 -13.91 5.11 -2.66
N LEU A 44 -13.06 6.02 -2.17
CA LEU A 44 -11.61 5.81 -2.02
C LEU A 44 -11.21 5.00 -0.78
N ALA A 45 -12.06 4.94 0.24
CA ALA A 45 -11.77 4.28 1.50
C ALA A 45 -12.87 3.24 1.83
N PRO A 46 -13.03 2.20 1.00
CA PRO A 46 -13.95 1.11 1.32
C PRO A 46 -13.52 0.43 2.61
N THR A 47 -14.48 -0.19 3.27
CA THR A 47 -14.31 -1.00 4.48
C THR A 47 -14.64 -2.45 4.19
N VAL A 48 -14.40 -3.35 5.14
CA VAL A 48 -14.75 -4.78 5.00
C VAL A 48 -16.25 -4.97 4.76
N ASP A 49 -17.10 -4.06 5.27
CA ASP A 49 -18.56 -4.10 5.07
C ASP A 49 -18.97 -3.79 3.62
N ASP A 50 -18.09 -3.17 2.83
CA ASP A 50 -18.33 -2.85 1.42
C ASP A 50 -18.01 -4.03 0.47
N ILE A 51 -17.66 -5.21 1.00
CA ILE A 51 -17.37 -6.40 0.19
C ILE A 51 -18.69 -7.04 -0.29
N THR A 52 -18.91 -7.00 -1.60
CA THR A 52 -20.12 -7.55 -2.25
C THR A 52 -19.94 -8.99 -2.75
N ALA A 53 -18.70 -9.44 -2.96
CA ALA A 53 -18.39 -10.84 -3.25
C ALA A 53 -17.05 -11.27 -2.64
N ASN A 54 -17.04 -12.45 -2.00
CA ASN A 54 -15.85 -13.07 -1.42
C ASN A 54 -15.85 -14.58 -1.69
N PRO A 55 -15.58 -15.01 -2.94
CA PRO A 55 -15.74 -16.42 -3.36
C PRO A 55 -14.79 -17.38 -2.64
N LEU A 56 -13.69 -16.86 -2.08
CA LEU A 56 -12.72 -17.63 -1.32
C LEU A 56 -13.06 -17.70 0.18
N ASN A 57 -14.04 -16.93 0.65
CA ASN A 57 -14.35 -16.73 2.08
C ASN A 57 -13.11 -16.31 2.87
N LEU A 58 -12.40 -15.30 2.35
CA LEU A 58 -11.28 -14.68 3.04
C LEU A 58 -11.73 -14.10 4.38
N ILE A 59 -10.93 -14.34 5.42
CA ILE A 59 -11.05 -13.71 6.74
C ILE A 59 -10.09 -12.53 6.74
N ILE A 60 -10.62 -11.31 6.76
CA ILE A 60 -9.81 -10.09 6.73
C ILE A 60 -9.55 -9.63 8.16
N GLU A 61 -8.28 -9.62 8.54
CA GLU A 61 -7.81 -9.15 9.84
C GLU A 61 -7.20 -7.76 9.68
N GLU A 62 -7.79 -6.76 10.35
CA GLU A 62 -7.31 -5.38 10.32
C GLU A 62 -6.30 -5.15 11.45
N LEU A 63 -5.06 -4.83 11.07
CA LEU A 63 -3.93 -4.62 11.97
C LEU A 63 -3.31 -3.24 11.77
N ASP A 64 -2.57 -2.74 12.76
CA ASP A 64 -1.71 -1.58 12.53
C ASP A 64 -0.70 -1.89 11.41
N SER A 65 -0.46 -0.95 10.50
CA SER A 65 0.41 -1.16 9.33
C SER A 65 1.79 -1.70 9.69
N SER A 66 2.34 -1.30 10.85
CA SER A 66 3.64 -1.79 11.34
C SER A 66 3.65 -3.28 11.68
N GLN A 67 2.49 -3.92 11.77
CA GLN A 67 2.33 -5.32 12.16
C GLN A 67 2.07 -6.24 10.97
N THR A 68 1.65 -5.70 9.83
CA THR A 68 1.25 -6.48 8.63
C THR A 68 2.38 -7.37 8.11
N ALA A 69 3.62 -6.89 8.08
CA ALA A 69 4.77 -7.71 7.67
C ALA A 69 5.04 -8.89 8.61
N ARG A 70 4.90 -8.68 9.93
CA ARG A 70 5.08 -9.74 10.93
C ARG A 70 3.95 -10.77 10.88
N ALA A 71 2.73 -10.33 10.55
CA ALA A 71 1.57 -11.20 10.46
C ALA A 71 1.72 -12.32 9.43
N LEU A 72 2.65 -12.22 8.46
CA LEU A 72 2.93 -13.28 7.48
C LEU A 72 3.26 -14.65 8.09
N GLU A 73 3.68 -14.71 9.36
CA GLU A 73 3.88 -15.99 10.07
C GLU A 73 2.56 -16.67 10.47
N ASP A 74 1.48 -15.90 10.58
CA ASP A 74 0.17 -16.32 11.12
C ASP A 74 -0.96 -16.27 10.08
N VAL A 75 -0.77 -15.59 8.94
CA VAL A 75 -1.78 -15.46 7.87
C VAL A 75 -1.32 -16.00 6.52
N ASP A 76 -2.28 -16.40 5.66
CA ASP A 76 -1.98 -16.91 4.31
C ASP A 76 -1.46 -15.80 3.37
N ALA A 77 -1.87 -14.55 3.59
CA ALA A 77 -1.43 -13.38 2.83
C ALA A 77 -1.51 -12.12 3.69
N SER A 78 -0.63 -11.15 3.46
CA SER A 78 -0.76 -9.82 4.05
C SER A 78 -0.54 -8.73 3.02
N VAL A 79 -1.37 -7.70 3.07
CA VAL A 79 -1.16 -6.47 2.29
C VAL A 79 -0.32 -5.51 3.13
N ILE A 80 0.88 -5.19 2.64
CA ILE A 80 1.91 -4.49 3.42
C ILE A 80 2.31 -3.22 2.65
N ASN A 81 2.34 -2.07 3.34
CA ASN A 81 2.88 -0.84 2.77
C ASN A 81 4.35 -1.03 2.36
N SER A 82 4.76 -0.49 1.22
CA SER A 82 6.11 -0.72 0.66
C SER A 82 7.24 -0.36 1.64
N GLY A 83 7.11 0.76 2.38
CA GLY A 83 8.06 1.13 3.42
C GLY A 83 8.16 0.11 4.55
N MET A 84 7.02 -0.39 5.05
CA MET A 84 6.99 -1.41 6.11
C MET A 84 7.58 -2.75 5.63
N ALA A 85 7.36 -3.11 4.37
CA ALA A 85 7.96 -4.30 3.77
C ALA A 85 9.49 -4.17 3.70
N VAL A 86 10.00 -3.02 3.26
CA VAL A 86 11.44 -2.73 3.20
C VAL A 86 12.07 -2.77 4.60
N ASP A 87 11.44 -2.14 5.59
CA ASP A 87 11.88 -2.14 7.00
C ASP A 87 11.91 -3.56 7.59
N ALA A 88 10.96 -4.41 7.20
CA ALA A 88 10.91 -5.82 7.58
C ALA A 88 11.91 -6.71 6.80
N GLY A 89 12.71 -6.14 5.90
CA GLY A 89 13.77 -6.83 5.18
C GLY A 89 13.39 -7.34 3.79
N PHE A 90 12.15 -7.18 3.35
CA PHE A 90 11.69 -7.60 2.02
C PHE A 90 12.20 -6.66 0.91
N PHE A 91 12.16 -7.17 -0.31
CA PHE A 91 12.33 -6.50 -1.59
C PHE A 91 11.00 -6.57 -2.33
N PRO A 92 10.13 -5.54 -2.23
CA PRO A 92 8.74 -5.63 -2.72
C PRO A 92 8.59 -6.03 -4.19
N SER A 93 9.53 -5.66 -5.06
CA SER A 93 9.52 -6.04 -6.48
C SER A 93 9.85 -7.52 -6.74
N GLU A 94 10.40 -8.23 -5.77
CA GLU A 94 10.84 -9.63 -5.87
C GLU A 94 9.99 -10.55 -4.99
N ASP A 95 9.69 -10.12 -3.77
CA ASP A 95 9.03 -10.95 -2.75
C ASP A 95 7.50 -10.92 -2.84
N ALA A 96 6.91 -9.86 -3.41
CA ALA A 96 5.46 -9.73 -3.46
C ALA A 96 4.85 -10.72 -4.46
N ILE A 97 3.86 -11.49 -4.00
CA ILE A 97 3.06 -12.37 -4.88
C ILE A 97 2.12 -11.59 -5.81
N PHE A 98 1.84 -10.33 -5.46
CA PHE A 98 1.10 -9.37 -6.26
C PHE A 98 1.54 -7.96 -5.87
N LEU A 99 1.85 -7.12 -6.85
CA LEU A 99 2.23 -5.73 -6.65
C LEU A 99 1.16 -4.84 -7.25
N GLU A 100 0.80 -3.77 -6.53
CA GLU A 100 -0.15 -2.78 -7.04
C GLU A 100 0.38 -2.18 -8.35
N PRO A 101 -0.43 -2.15 -9.43
CA PRO A 101 -0.02 -1.49 -10.66
C PRO A 101 0.05 0.03 -10.45
N VAL A 102 1.10 0.64 -10.99
CA VAL A 102 1.21 2.11 -11.03
C VAL A 102 0.40 2.61 -12.22
N THR A 103 -0.68 3.34 -11.95
CA THR A 103 -1.59 3.89 -12.96
C THR A 103 -1.96 5.34 -12.62
N GLU A 104 -2.79 5.98 -13.45
CA GLU A 104 -3.34 7.31 -13.12
C GLU A 104 -4.20 7.29 -11.84
N GLU A 105 -4.73 6.13 -11.46
CA GLU A 105 -5.49 5.94 -10.22
C GLU A 105 -4.59 5.93 -8.98
N SER A 106 -3.27 5.91 -9.14
CA SER A 106 -2.30 5.96 -8.03
C SER A 106 -2.11 7.36 -7.44
N VAL A 107 -2.59 8.42 -8.10
CA VAL A 107 -2.42 9.83 -7.65
C VAL A 107 -2.84 10.08 -6.20
N PRO A 108 -3.96 9.52 -5.68
CA PRO A 108 -4.35 9.68 -4.28
C PRO A 108 -3.34 9.11 -3.27
N TYR A 109 -2.43 8.25 -3.72
CA TYR A 109 -1.46 7.54 -2.88
C TYR A 109 -0.04 8.12 -2.95
N TYR A 110 0.13 9.25 -3.62
CA TYR A 110 1.41 9.94 -3.67
C TYR A 110 1.76 10.46 -2.27
N ASN A 111 2.96 10.11 -1.81
CA ASN A 111 3.49 10.67 -0.57
C ASN A 111 3.76 12.17 -0.77
N VAL A 112 3.39 12.99 0.21
CA VAL A 112 3.50 14.44 0.13
C VAL A 112 4.28 15.02 1.31
N ILE A 113 4.94 16.15 1.08
CA ILE A 113 5.39 17.02 2.17
C ILE A 113 4.18 17.87 2.57
N ALA A 114 3.63 17.61 3.75
CA ALA A 114 2.46 18.31 4.27
C ALA A 114 2.86 19.46 5.23
N ALA A 115 2.09 20.55 5.18
CA ALA A 115 2.22 21.68 6.10
C ALA A 115 0.84 22.17 6.53
N HIS A 116 0.77 22.82 7.71
CA HIS A 116 -0.44 23.53 8.11
C HIS A 116 -0.80 24.60 7.05
N PRO A 117 -2.09 24.83 6.74
CA PRO A 117 -2.51 25.79 5.71
C PRO A 117 -1.86 27.17 5.81
N ASP A 118 -1.72 27.72 7.02
CA ASP A 118 -1.08 29.02 7.26
C ASP A 118 0.41 29.08 6.93
N ASN A 119 1.02 27.93 6.63
CA ASN A 119 2.46 27.81 6.41
C ASN A 119 2.83 27.35 4.99
N VAL A 120 1.87 27.01 4.13
CA VAL A 120 2.15 26.41 2.81
C VAL A 120 3.02 27.31 1.92
N ASP A 121 2.95 28.62 2.13
CA ASP A 121 3.70 29.61 1.36
C ASP A 121 5.02 30.05 1.97
N LYS A 122 5.40 29.54 3.16
CA LYS A 122 6.65 29.94 3.82
C LYS A 122 7.86 29.57 2.98
N ASP A 123 8.73 30.55 2.75
CA ASP A 123 9.98 30.38 1.98
C ASP A 123 10.86 29.25 2.53
N THR A 124 10.88 29.07 3.85
CA THR A 124 11.60 27.95 4.49
C THR A 124 11.07 26.60 4.01
N PHE A 125 9.76 26.43 3.86
CA PHE A 125 9.16 25.17 3.41
C PHE A 125 9.36 24.95 1.92
N LYS A 126 9.24 26.00 1.10
CA LYS A 126 9.60 25.96 -0.33
C LYS A 126 11.07 25.56 -0.51
N THR A 127 11.95 26.06 0.35
CA THR A 127 13.37 25.68 0.38
C THR A 127 13.55 24.20 0.70
N ILE A 128 12.86 23.67 1.72
CA ILE A 128 12.90 22.24 2.07
C ILE A 128 12.45 21.37 0.89
N VAL A 129 11.35 21.74 0.22
CA VAL A 129 10.85 21.01 -0.96
C VAL A 129 11.90 21.00 -2.06
N ALA A 130 12.53 22.15 -2.36
CA ALA A 130 13.58 22.24 -3.37
C ALA A 130 14.83 21.39 -3.05
N TYR A 131 15.22 21.28 -1.78
CA TYR A 131 16.30 20.37 -1.36
C TYR A 131 15.90 18.89 -1.42
N TYR A 132 14.64 18.58 -1.15
CA TYR A 132 14.13 17.22 -1.23
C TYR A 132 14.03 16.75 -2.68
N GLN A 133 13.53 17.60 -3.58
CA GLN A 133 13.26 17.27 -4.97
C GLN A 133 14.51 17.47 -5.85
N THR A 134 15.52 16.63 -5.65
CA THR A 134 16.75 16.63 -6.44
C THR A 134 17.11 15.21 -6.91
N ASP A 135 17.92 15.11 -7.98
CA ASP A 135 18.47 13.84 -8.46
C ASP A 135 19.26 13.09 -7.37
N ALA A 136 19.97 13.82 -6.52
CA ALA A 136 20.74 13.24 -5.42
C ALA A 136 19.80 12.57 -4.39
N THR A 137 18.72 13.23 -4.00
CA THR A 137 17.72 12.64 -3.10
C THR A 137 16.98 11.49 -3.79
N ALA A 138 16.66 11.60 -5.09
CA ALA A 138 16.04 10.52 -5.84
C ALA A 138 16.91 9.25 -5.86
N ALA A 139 18.23 9.38 -6.01
CA ALA A 139 19.16 8.26 -5.91
C ALA A 139 19.14 7.61 -4.51
N VAL A 140 19.14 8.43 -3.45
CA VAL A 140 19.04 7.94 -2.07
C VAL A 140 17.71 7.22 -1.83
N ILE A 141 16.58 7.75 -2.33
CA ILE A 141 15.27 7.10 -2.22
C ILE A 141 15.29 5.74 -2.88
N LYS A 142 15.84 5.63 -4.09
CA LYS A 142 15.93 4.36 -4.81
C LYS A 142 16.75 3.34 -4.03
N GLU A 143 17.89 3.74 -3.47
CA GLU A 143 18.74 2.86 -2.67
C GLU A 143 18.06 2.43 -1.37
N ALA A 144 17.60 3.39 -0.57
CA ALA A 144 17.00 3.16 0.74
C ALA A 144 15.70 2.34 0.66
N SER A 145 14.90 2.53 -0.40
CA SER A 145 13.67 1.78 -0.63
C SER A 145 13.88 0.47 -1.37
N LYS A 146 15.13 0.09 -1.70
CA LYS A 146 15.41 -1.07 -2.56
C LYS A 146 14.64 -1.03 -3.89
N GLY A 147 14.43 0.17 -4.44
CA GLY A 147 13.66 0.43 -5.65
C GLY A 147 12.14 0.37 -5.50
N SER A 148 11.60 0.17 -4.29
CA SER A 148 10.15 0.12 -4.06
C SER A 148 9.48 1.49 -3.99
N GLN A 149 10.27 2.57 -3.97
CA GLN A 149 9.80 3.95 -4.04
C GLN A 149 10.53 4.66 -5.18
N PHE A 150 9.80 5.55 -5.85
CA PHE A 150 10.33 6.34 -6.95
C PHE A 150 9.84 7.79 -6.84
N PRO A 151 10.65 8.76 -7.28
CA PRO A 151 10.25 10.17 -7.33
C PRO A 151 9.11 10.38 -8.32
N ILE A 152 8.26 11.36 -8.03
CA ILE A 152 7.14 11.80 -8.88
C ILE A 152 7.29 13.26 -9.35
N TRP A 153 8.45 13.85 -9.10
CA TRP A 153 8.83 15.19 -9.56
C TRP A 153 9.75 15.10 -10.78
N GLU A 154 9.84 16.20 -11.54
CA GLU A 154 10.76 16.36 -12.66
C GLU A 154 12.20 16.65 -12.22
#